data_AF-A0A7C7UJF3-F1
#
_entry.id   AF-A0A7C7UJF3-F1
#
_cell.length_a   1.000
_cell.length_b   1.000
_cell.length_c   1.000
_cell.angle_alpha   90.00
_cell.angle_beta   90.00
_cell.angle_gamma   90.00
#
_symmetry.space_group_name_H-M   'P 1'
#
loop_
_entity.id
_entity.type
_entity.pdbx_description
1 polymer ?
#
loop_
_entity_poly.entity_id
_entity_poly.type
_entity_poly.pdbx_seq_one_letter_code
_entity_poly.pdbx_strand_id
1 'polypeptide(L)'
;MKKTLLIVAIALGGLAGGIFVSQWQASRNMAPPAKTDPDQTATTPASQHRPDFTLLDTEGRPRHIREWDGKVVMINFWATWCPPCVREMPALLKLYETYK
;
A
#
# COMPACT_ATOMS: atom_id res chain seq x y z
N MET A 1 51.03 16.18 -11.93
CA MET A 1 50.59 16.20 -10.52
C MET A 1 49.33 17.04 -10.32
N LYS A 2 49.27 18.30 -10.77
CA LYS A 2 48.09 19.18 -10.63
C LYS A 2 46.82 18.69 -11.36
N LYS A 3 46.96 18.12 -12.56
CA LYS A 3 45.84 17.51 -13.32
C LYS A 3 45.29 16.24 -12.67
N THR A 4 46.16 15.43 -12.04
CA THR A 4 45.77 14.21 -11.33
C THR A 4 44.94 14.52 -10.08
N LEU A 5 45.30 15.59 -9.35
CA LEU A 5 44.52 16.06 -8.19
C LEU A 5 43.12 16.57 -8.58
N LEU A 6 42.99 17.25 -9.72
CA LEU A 6 41.69 17.72 -10.22
C LEU A 6 40.76 16.56 -10.60
N ILE A 7 41.28 15.52 -11.26
CA ILE A 7 40.47 14.35 -11.66
C ILE A 7 39.97 13.58 -10.43
N VAL A 8 40.82 13.40 -9.42
CA VAL A 8 40.44 12.73 -8.16
C VAL A 8 39.37 13.54 -7.40
N ALA A 9 39.48 14.86 -7.37
CA ALA A 9 38.48 15.71 -6.72
C ALA A 9 37.11 15.64 -7.42
N ILE A 10 37.08 15.60 -8.76
CA ILE A 10 35.83 15.45 -9.53
C ILE A 10 35.21 14.06 -9.31
N ALA A 11 36.03 13.01 -9.30
CA ALA A 11 35.55 11.65 -9.06
C ALA A 11 34.95 11.48 -7.65
N LEU A 12 35.61 12.04 -6.63
CA LEU A 12 35.10 12.02 -5.25
C LEU A 12 33.84 12.89 -5.09
N GLY A 13 33.79 14.05 -5.75
CA GLY A 13 32.58 14.89 -5.78
C GLY A 13 31.39 14.20 -6.45
N GLY A 14 31.63 13.48 -7.55
CA GLY A 14 30.60 12.70 -8.24
C GLY A 14 30.06 11.54 -7.40
N LEU A 15 30.94 10.81 -6.69
CA LEU A 15 30.53 9.74 -5.77
C LEU A 15 29.74 10.27 -4.57
N ALA A 16 30.22 11.35 -3.94
CA ALA A 16 29.51 11.98 -2.82
C ALA A 16 28.14 12.54 -3.25
N GLY A 17 28.07 13.19 -4.42
CA GLY A 17 26.82 13.68 -5.01
C GLY A 17 25.86 12.54 -5.34
N GLY A 18 26.35 11.43 -5.89
CA GLY A 18 25.54 10.25 -6.20
C GLY A 18 24.96 9.57 -4.95
N ILE A 19 25.75 9.45 -3.88
CA ILE A 19 25.30 8.91 -2.58
C ILE A 19 24.28 9.85 -1.93
N PHE A 20 24.49 11.16 -2.01
CA PHE A 20 23.56 12.15 -1.47
C PHE A 20 22.21 12.11 -2.21
N VAL A 21 22.23 12.06 -3.54
CA VAL A 21 21.02 11.96 -4.37
C VAL A 21 20.28 10.64 -4.11
N SER A 22 21.00 9.52 -3.98
CA SER A 22 20.37 8.21 -3.74
C SER A 22 19.71 8.12 -2.35
N GLN A 23 20.37 8.61 -1.30
CA GLN A 23 19.78 8.67 0.04
C GLN A 23 18.57 9.62 0.09
N TRP A 24 18.61 10.72 -0.67
CA TRP A 24 17.51 11.68 -0.68
C TRP A 24 16.31 11.23 -1.51
N GLN A 25 16.52 10.45 -2.57
CA GLN A 25 15.44 9.83 -3.33
C GLN A 25 14.76 8.70 -2.54
N ALA A 26 15.53 7.95 -1.74
CA ALA A 26 14.99 6.94 -0.83
C ALA A 26 14.07 7.56 0.24
N SER A 27 14.39 8.73 0.78
CA SER A 27 13.55 9.41 1.77
C SER A 27 12.26 10.01 1.19
N ARG A 28 12.25 10.39 -0.09
CA ARG A 28 11.04 10.87 -0.79
C ARG A 28 10.06 9.75 -1.17
N ASN A 29 10.55 8.53 -1.39
CA ASN A 29 9.70 7.38 -1.71
C ASN A 29 9.00 6.79 -0.47
N MET A 30 9.38 7.21 0.74
CA MET A 30 8.51 7.09 1.90
C MET A 30 7.38 8.10 1.72
N ALA A 31 6.18 7.62 1.41
CA ALA A 31 4.99 8.46 1.51
C ALA A 31 5.00 9.15 2.89
N PRO A 32 4.70 10.47 2.98
CA PRO A 32 4.57 11.12 4.28
C PRO A 32 3.59 10.33 5.13
N PRO A 33 3.80 10.19 6.46
CA PRO A 33 2.75 9.68 7.32
C PRO A 33 1.50 10.51 7.02
N ALA A 34 0.40 9.84 6.69
CA ALA A 34 -0.88 10.49 6.42
C ALA A 34 -1.09 11.54 7.52
N LYS A 35 -1.18 12.81 7.12
CA LYS A 35 -1.43 13.87 8.09
C LYS A 35 -2.76 13.53 8.74
N THR A 36 -2.74 13.20 10.02
CA THR A 36 -3.94 13.05 10.82
C THR A 36 -4.55 14.45 10.94
N ASP A 37 -5.40 14.83 9.99
CA ASP A 37 -6.27 16.00 10.19
C ASP A 37 -7.22 15.65 11.34
N PRO A 38 -7.18 16.38 12.47
CA PRO A 38 -8.03 16.09 13.62
C PRO A 38 -9.53 16.32 13.32
N ASP A 39 -9.85 16.91 12.17
CA ASP A 39 -11.20 17.19 11.71
C ASP A 39 -11.86 16.03 10.91
N GLN A 40 -11.13 14.94 10.65
CA GLN A 40 -11.74 13.68 10.19
C GLN A 40 -12.06 12.75 11.35
N THR A 41 -12.52 13.30 12.46
CA THR A 41 -13.32 12.52 13.40
C THR A 41 -14.72 12.50 12.83
N ALA A 42 -15.00 11.54 11.94
CA ALA A 42 -16.36 11.13 11.67
C ALA A 42 -16.93 10.57 12.98
N THR A 43 -17.41 11.45 13.87
CA THR A 43 -18.26 11.13 15.03
C THR A 43 -19.68 10.83 14.52
N THR A 44 -19.79 9.96 13.52
CA THR A 44 -20.97 9.12 13.41
C THR A 44 -20.62 7.92 14.26
N PRO A 45 -21.40 7.58 15.31
CA PRO A 45 -21.24 6.27 15.92
C PRO A 45 -21.41 5.28 14.76
N ALA A 46 -20.30 4.69 14.31
CA ALA A 46 -20.33 3.72 13.23
C ALA A 46 -21.38 2.72 13.66
N SER A 47 -22.48 2.64 12.91
CA SER A 47 -23.49 1.64 13.17
C SER A 47 -22.75 0.33 13.29
N GLN A 48 -22.88 -0.38 14.42
CA GLN A 48 -22.27 -1.70 14.58
C GLN A 48 -22.76 -2.70 13.51
N HIS A 49 -23.77 -2.32 12.76
CA HIS A 49 -24.27 -3.03 11.61
C HIS A 49 -23.34 -2.85 10.39
N ARG A 50 -22.94 -3.98 9.80
CA ARG A 50 -22.26 -4.01 8.50
C ARG A 50 -23.14 -3.31 7.45
N PRO A 51 -22.58 -2.46 6.58
CA PRO A 51 -23.34 -1.84 5.49
C PRO A 51 -23.99 -2.87 4.59
N ASP A 52 -25.16 -2.52 4.08
CA ASP A 52 -25.90 -3.34 3.12
C ASP A 52 -25.57 -2.90 1.70
N PHE A 53 -25.14 -3.86 0.86
CA PHE A 53 -24.72 -3.56 -0.51
C PHE A 53 -24.82 -4.77 -1.43
N THR A 54 -24.88 -4.45 -2.72
CA THR A 54 -24.80 -5.40 -3.84
C THR A 54 -23.66 -5.00 -4.75
N LEU A 55 -22.80 -5.96 -5.12
CA LEU A 55 -21.71 -5.77 -6.07
C LEU A 55 -21.78 -6.83 -7.17
N LEU A 56 -21.18 -6.54 -8.31
CA LEU A 56 -21.02 -7.54 -9.37
C LEU A 56 -19.84 -8.45 -9.05
N ASP A 57 -20.01 -9.76 -9.24
CA ASP A 57 -18.91 -10.71 -9.22
C ASP A 57 -18.10 -10.68 -10.52
N THR A 58 -17.09 -11.53 -10.61
CA THR A 58 -16.20 -11.65 -11.79
C THR A 58 -16.92 -12.15 -13.04
N GLU A 59 -18.13 -12.69 -12.92
CA GLU A 59 -18.98 -13.13 -14.03
C GLU A 59 -20.06 -12.08 -14.38
N GLY A 60 -20.05 -10.93 -13.71
CA GLY A 60 -21.04 -9.86 -13.90
C GLY A 60 -22.38 -10.12 -13.22
N ARG A 61 -22.47 -11.12 -12.33
CA ARG A 61 -23.72 -11.40 -11.59
C ARG A 61 -23.81 -10.52 -10.35
N PRO A 62 -24.98 -9.94 -10.05
CA PRO A 62 -25.18 -9.21 -8.81
C PRO A 62 -25.14 -10.16 -7.61
N ARG A 63 -24.29 -9.86 -6.63
CA ARG A 63 -24.16 -10.56 -5.35
C ARG A 63 -24.43 -9.63 -4.19
N HIS A 64 -25.30 -10.07 -3.29
CA HIS A 64 -25.73 -9.30 -2.14
C HIS A 64 -24.95 -9.72 -0.89
N ILE A 65 -24.50 -8.77 -0.07
CA ILE A 65 -23.63 -9.07 1.09
C ILE A 65 -24.28 -10.01 2.13
N ARG A 66 -25.61 -10.02 2.20
CA ARG A 66 -26.39 -10.93 3.05
C ARG A 66 -26.27 -12.41 2.68
N GLU A 67 -25.80 -12.74 1.48
CA GLU A 67 -25.55 -14.15 1.09
C GLU A 67 -24.51 -14.84 1.98
N TRP A 68 -23.68 -14.07 2.69
CA TRP A 68 -22.66 -14.56 3.61
C TRP A 68 -23.01 -14.36 5.09
N ASP A 69 -24.28 -14.12 5.42
CA ASP A 69 -24.73 -14.01 6.80
C ASP A 69 -24.44 -15.29 7.59
N GLY A 70 -24.08 -15.13 8.87
CA GLY A 70 -23.70 -16.24 9.75
C GLY A 70 -22.29 -16.79 9.51
N LYS A 71 -21.54 -16.28 8.53
CA LYS A 71 -20.14 -16.64 8.28
C LYS A 71 -19.20 -15.51 8.67
N VAL A 72 -17.97 -15.86 9.05
CA VAL A 72 -16.88 -14.89 9.16
C VAL A 72 -16.45 -14.53 7.74
N VAL A 73 -16.55 -13.24 7.39
CA VAL A 73 -16.21 -12.73 6.05
C VAL A 73 -15.05 -11.75 6.16
N MET A 74 -13.96 -12.05 5.44
CA MET A 74 -12.84 -11.12 5.26
C MET A 74 -13.06 -10.33 3.97
N ILE A 75 -13.11 -8.99 4.06
CA ILE A 75 -13.20 -8.10 2.90
C ILE A 75 -11.81 -7.51 2.64
N ASN A 76 -11.29 -7.72 1.43
CA ASN A 76 -9.99 -7.17 1.00
C ASN A 76 -10.19 -6.23 -0.21
N PHE A 77 -9.85 -4.95 -0.03
CA PHE A 77 -9.86 -3.97 -1.10
C PHE A 77 -8.49 -3.95 -1.78
N TRP A 78 -8.41 -4.40 -3.02
CA TRP A 78 -7.16 -4.51 -3.76
C TRP A 78 -7.36 -4.17 -5.24
N ALA A 79 -6.25 -4.00 -5.95
CA ALA A 79 -6.23 -3.82 -7.39
C ALA A 79 -4.94 -4.37 -7.98
N THR A 80 -4.95 -4.70 -9.27
CA THR A 80 -3.78 -5.25 -10.00
C THR A 80 -2.59 -4.32 -10.03
N TRP A 81 -2.84 -3.02 -9.95
CA TRP A 81 -1.81 -1.97 -9.91
C TRP A 81 -1.36 -1.61 -8.49
N CYS A 82 -1.84 -2.30 -7.45
CA CYS A 82 -1.42 -2.09 -6.06
C CYS A 82 -0.27 -3.06 -5.69
N PRO A 83 1.02 -2.65 -5.72
CA PRO A 83 2.13 -3.56 -5.48
C PRO A 83 2.19 -4.18 -4.06
N PRO A 84 1.87 -3.47 -2.95
CA PRO A 84 1.82 -4.11 -1.64
C PRO A 84 0.68 -5.14 -1.55
N CYS A 85 -0.50 -4.83 -2.09
CA CYS A 85 -1.65 -5.74 -2.07
C CYS A 85 -1.33 -7.08 -2.76
N VAL A 86 -0.69 -7.02 -3.95
CA VAL A 86 -0.31 -8.22 -4.71
C VAL A 86 0.70 -9.08 -3.94
N ARG A 87 1.65 -8.45 -3.22
CA ARG A 87 2.63 -9.17 -2.40
C ARG A 87 1.99 -9.91 -1.22
N GLU A 88 0.84 -9.46 -0.72
CA GLU A 88 0.13 -10.05 0.42
C GLU A 88 -0.79 -11.21 0.04
N MET A 89 -1.23 -11.29 -1.23
CA MET A 89 -2.19 -12.31 -1.67
C MET A 89 -1.81 -13.77 -1.36
N PRO A 90 -0.54 -14.22 -1.46
CA PRO A 90 -0.18 -15.59 -1.13
C PRO A 90 -0.50 -15.96 0.33
N ALA A 91 -0.33 -15.00 1.25
CA ALA A 91 -0.66 -15.20 2.65
C ALA A 91 -2.18 -15.23 2.87
N LEU A 92 -2.93 -14.36 2.19
CA LEU A 92 -4.40 -14.35 2.24
C LEU A 92 -5.00 -15.64 1.67
N LEU A 93 -4.44 -16.17 0.57
CA LEU A 93 -4.86 -17.45 0.01
C LEU A 93 -4.63 -18.59 1.01
N LYS A 94 -3.48 -18.62 1.67
CA LYS A 94 -3.19 -19.61 2.72
C LYS A 94 -4.19 -19.50 3.88
N LEU A 95 -4.53 -18.28 4.29
CA LEU A 95 -5.55 -18.05 5.32
C LEU A 95 -6.90 -18.59 4.87
N TYR A 96 -7.34 -18.29 3.65
CA TYR A 96 -8.59 -18.80 3.10
C TYR A 96 -8.64 -20.33 3.10
N GLU A 97 -7.61 -21.01 2.57
CA GLU A 97 -7.58 -22.48 2.54
C GLU A 97 -7.60 -23.13 3.93
N THR A 98 -7.14 -22.41 4.97
CA THR A 98 -7.16 -22.92 6.35
C THR A 98 -8.54 -22.82 7.00
N TYR A 99 -9.38 -21.86 6.59
CA TYR A 99 -10.63 -21.51 7.27
C TYR A 99 -11.90 -21.55 6.40
N LYS A 100 -11.78 -21.90 5.11
CA LYS A 100 -12.92 -21.95 4.17
C LYS A 100 -13.98 -22.99 4.53
#